data_AF-A0AA88I8K1-F1
#
_entry.id   AF-A0AA88I8K1-F1
#
_cell.length_a   1.000
_cell.length_b   1.000
_cell.length_c   1.000
_cell.angle_alpha   90.00
_cell.angle_beta   90.00
_cell.angle_gamma   90.00
#
_symmetry.space_group_name_H-M   'P 1'
#
loop_
_entity.id
_entity.type
_entity.pdbx_description
1 polymer ?
#
loop_
_entity_poly.entity_id
_entity_poly.type
_entity_poly.pdbx_seq_one_letter_code
_entity_poly.pdbx_strand_id
1 'polypeptide(L)'
;MEDEDVCIVGIYPDGTVYINDYHAHEPSIPHLDVEEGGTEDWLLVDVSETETATTATFYRKLVTADPLNDQPILPGVARLVWSYGEADPTDFDNIILQRETTGVVEVVLVEP
;
A
#
# COMPACT_ATOMS: atom_id res chain seq x y z
N MET A 1 -9.33 -0.22 -9.20
CA MET A 1 -9.14 -0.60 -7.81
C MET A 1 -10.52 -0.57 -7.21
N GLU A 2 -11.08 -1.74 -6.89
CA GLU A 2 -12.33 -1.93 -6.15
C GLU A 2 -12.12 -3.10 -5.18
N ASP A 3 -12.49 -2.90 -3.91
CA ASP A 3 -12.36 -3.84 -2.80
C ASP A 3 -10.91 -4.33 -2.59
N GLU A 4 -9.94 -3.40 -2.53
CA GLU A 4 -8.54 -3.72 -2.23
C GLU A 4 -8.02 -3.10 -0.93
N ASP A 5 -7.22 -3.91 -0.23
CA ASP A 5 -6.29 -3.55 0.83
C ASP A 5 -5.02 -2.94 0.20
N VAL A 6 -4.73 -1.68 0.55
CA VAL A 6 -3.74 -0.83 -0.13
C VAL A 6 -2.75 -0.22 0.85
N CYS A 7 -1.50 -0.64 0.74
CA CYS A 7 -0.37 0.07 1.32
C CYS A 7 0.12 1.18 0.39
N ILE A 8 0.34 2.39 0.93
CA ILE A 8 1.10 3.44 0.24
C ILE A 8 2.29 3.88 1.09
N VAL A 9 3.49 3.87 0.48
CA VAL A 9 4.77 4.10 1.16
C VAL A 9 5.67 5.00 0.31
N GLY A 10 6.48 5.83 0.95
CA GLY A 10 7.43 6.70 0.26
C GLY A 10 8.20 7.63 1.19
N ILE A 11 8.87 8.61 0.58
CA ILE A 11 9.60 9.68 1.26
C ILE A 11 9.12 11.02 0.68
N TYR A 12 8.78 11.96 1.55
CA TYR A 12 8.43 13.32 1.15
C TYR A 12 9.70 14.12 0.75
N PRO A 13 9.56 15.22 -0.01
CA PRO A 13 10.70 16.06 -0.40
C PRO A 13 11.53 16.63 0.76
N ASP A 14 10.98 16.69 1.96
CA ASP A 14 11.69 17.13 3.18
C ASP A 14 12.45 16.00 3.90
N GLY A 15 12.41 14.78 3.36
CA GLY A 15 13.03 13.58 3.92
C GLY A 15 12.16 12.83 4.93
N THR A 16 10.95 13.29 5.20
CA THR A 16 10.01 12.59 6.09
C THR A 16 9.50 11.33 5.42
N VAL A 17 9.63 10.20 6.10
CA VAL A 17 9.17 8.89 5.62
C VAL A 17 7.70 8.67 5.95
N TYR A 18 6.97 7.94 5.11
CA TYR A 18 5.59 7.56 5.38
C TYR A 18 5.28 6.16 4.90
N ILE A 19 4.42 5.47 5.65
CA ILE A 19 3.63 4.31 5.24
C ILE A 19 2.23 4.55 5.79
N ASN A 20 1.19 4.26 5.02
CA ASN A 20 -0.18 4.34 5.51
C ASN A 20 -1.01 3.20 4.92
N ASP A 21 -2.00 2.81 5.72
CA ASP A 21 -2.98 1.77 5.41
C ASP A 21 -4.25 2.39 4.84
N TYR A 22 -4.70 1.86 3.71
CA TYR A 22 -5.87 2.35 3.01
C TYR A 22 -6.74 1.21 2.50
N HIS A 23 -8.03 1.50 2.38
CA HIS A 23 -8.98 0.61 1.72
C HIS A 23 -9.64 1.30 0.51
N ALA A 24 -9.72 0.57 -0.61
CA ALA A 24 -10.26 1.05 -1.87
C ALA A 24 -11.66 0.46 -2.14
N HIS A 25 -12.73 1.04 -1.60
CA HIS A 25 -14.09 0.50 -1.75
C HIS A 25 -14.63 0.50 -3.18
N GLU A 26 -14.24 1.50 -3.97
CA GLU A 26 -14.73 1.72 -5.33
C GLU A 26 -13.58 2.22 -6.21
N PRO A 27 -13.76 2.34 -7.55
CA PRO A 27 -12.78 2.93 -8.48
C PRO A 27 -12.52 4.43 -8.27
N SER A 28 -12.28 4.87 -7.04
CA SER A 28 -12.00 6.21 -6.61
C SER A 28 -10.72 6.26 -5.75
N ILE A 29 -10.56 7.33 -4.99
CA ILE A 29 -9.40 7.53 -4.12
C ILE A 29 -9.58 6.61 -2.90
N PRO A 30 -8.63 5.72 -2.58
CA PRO A 30 -8.71 4.89 -1.38
C PRO A 30 -8.67 5.76 -0.13
N HIS A 31 -9.39 5.32 0.90
CA HIS A 31 -9.57 6.03 2.16
C HIS A 31 -8.67 5.44 3.23
N LEU A 32 -8.26 6.24 4.21
CA LEU A 32 -7.49 5.72 5.34
C LEU A 32 -8.30 4.66 6.07
N ASP A 33 -7.72 3.49 6.25
CA ASP A 33 -8.46 2.33 6.76
C ASP A 33 -9.04 2.58 8.16
N VAL A 34 -8.25 3.22 9.01
CA VAL A 34 -8.67 3.65 10.36
C VAL A 34 -9.84 4.65 10.38
N GLU A 35 -10.02 5.45 9.33
CA GLU A 35 -11.15 6.39 9.22
C GLU A 35 -12.46 5.66 8.91
N GLU A 36 -12.36 4.42 8.43
CA GLU A 36 -13.48 3.58 8.03
C GLU A 36 -13.77 2.46 9.03
N GLY A 37 -13.08 2.49 10.17
CA GLY A 37 -13.25 1.56 11.28
C GLY A 37 -12.34 0.33 11.23
N GLY A 38 -11.37 0.32 10.31
CA GLY A 38 -10.34 -0.68 10.19
C GLY A 38 -9.14 -0.48 11.12
N THR A 39 -7.98 -1.04 10.77
CA THR A 39 -6.76 -0.98 11.57
C THR A 39 -5.55 -0.48 10.77
N GLU A 40 -4.38 -0.35 11.42
CA GLU A 40 -3.12 -0.15 10.70
C GLU A 40 -2.34 -1.45 10.70
N ASP A 41 -2.31 -2.14 9.57
CA ASP A 41 -1.77 -3.49 9.42
C ASP A 41 -0.44 -3.55 8.66
N TRP A 42 -0.13 -2.51 7.88
CA TRP A 42 1.16 -2.31 7.23
C TRP A 42 2.14 -1.56 8.14
N LEU A 43 3.14 -2.25 8.69
CA LEU A 43 4.17 -1.60 9.52
C LEU A 43 5.49 -1.44 8.76
N LEU A 44 5.99 -0.21 8.70
CA LEU A 44 7.28 0.11 8.10
C LEU A 44 8.43 -0.47 8.93
N VAL A 45 9.36 -1.16 8.26
CA VAL A 45 10.62 -1.62 8.84
C VAL A 45 11.75 -0.66 8.51
N ASP A 46 11.86 -0.30 7.22
CA ASP A 46 12.87 0.63 6.71
C ASP A 46 12.42 1.23 5.38
N VAL A 47 12.86 2.45 5.10
CA VAL A 47 12.79 3.02 3.75
C VAL A 47 14.07 3.78 3.47
N SER A 48 14.60 3.57 2.28
CA SER A 48 15.79 4.27 1.80
C SER A 48 15.59 4.70 0.36
N GLU A 49 16.27 5.78 -0.01
CA GLU A 49 16.25 6.31 -1.36
C GLU A 49 17.67 6.52 -1.88
N THR A 50 17.82 6.20 -3.15
CA THR A 50 19.02 6.38 -3.95
C THR A 50 18.69 7.23 -5.16
N GLU A 51 19.68 7.63 -5.95
CA GLU A 51 19.45 8.40 -7.18
C GLU A 51 18.49 7.73 -8.18
N THR A 52 18.28 6.41 -8.09
CA THR A 52 17.48 5.65 -9.07
C THR A 52 16.32 4.87 -8.47
N ALA A 53 16.20 4.79 -7.15
CA ALA A 53 15.23 3.90 -6.52
C ALA A 53 14.94 4.28 -5.08
N THR A 54 13.66 4.20 -4.73
CA THR A 54 13.15 4.13 -3.36
C THR A 54 12.90 2.66 -3.01
N THR A 55 13.49 2.18 -1.92
CA THR A 55 13.32 0.81 -1.42
C THR A 55 12.64 0.85 -0.06
N ALA A 56 11.43 0.29 0.02
CA ALA A 56 10.68 0.14 1.26
C ALA A 56 10.66 -1.33 1.71
N THR A 57 10.95 -1.56 2.98
CA THR A 57 10.75 -2.83 3.66
C THR A 57 9.68 -2.65 4.71
N PHE A 58 8.67 -3.52 4.70
CA PHE A 58 7.54 -3.47 5.63
C PHE A 58 7.14 -4.90 6.03
N TYR A 59 6.29 -5.00 7.05
CA TYR A 59 5.61 -6.24 7.41
C TYR A 59 4.10 -6.02 7.47
N ARG A 60 3.34 -7.04 7.10
CA ARG A 60 1.90 -7.18 7.35
C ARG A 60 1.62 -8.60 7.81
N LYS A 61 0.64 -8.79 8.71
CA LYS A 61 0.21 -10.14 9.11
C LYS A 61 -0.48 -10.83 7.94
N LEU A 62 -0.30 -12.14 7.81
CA LEU A 62 -1.03 -12.91 6.79
C LEU A 62 -2.55 -12.83 6.97
N VAL A 63 -3.00 -12.76 8.23
CA VAL A 63 -4.40 -12.53 8.61
C VAL A 63 -4.39 -11.47 9.71
N THR A 64 -5.07 -10.35 9.45
CA THR A 64 -5.16 -9.19 10.33
C THR A 64 -6.35 -9.33 11.28
N ALA A 65 -6.59 -8.31 12.10
CA ALA A 65 -7.76 -8.26 12.98
C ALA A 65 -8.95 -7.52 12.34
N ASP A 66 -8.82 -7.06 11.09
CA ASP A 66 -9.84 -6.32 10.35
C ASP A 66 -10.37 -7.10 9.14
N PRO A 67 -11.29 -8.06 9.34
CA PRO A 67 -11.83 -8.86 8.25
C PRO A 67 -12.79 -8.10 7.32
N LEU A 68 -13.08 -6.81 7.57
CA LEU A 68 -13.99 -6.03 6.76
C LEU A 68 -13.27 -5.30 5.63
N ASN A 69 -12.07 -4.78 5.89
CA ASN A 69 -11.31 -4.00 4.92
C ASN A 69 -10.05 -4.73 4.44
N ASP A 70 -9.54 -5.70 5.20
CA ASP A 70 -8.36 -6.48 4.81
C ASP A 70 -8.67 -7.77 4.06
N GLN A 71 -7.79 -8.09 3.12
CA GLN A 71 -7.77 -9.39 2.44
C GLN A 71 -6.77 -10.35 3.11
N PRO A 72 -7.18 -11.57 3.52
CA PRO A 72 -6.27 -12.54 4.09
C PRO A 72 -5.31 -13.09 3.03
N ILE A 73 -4.02 -13.13 3.36
CA ILE A 73 -2.98 -13.78 2.56
C ILE A 73 -2.93 -15.26 2.93
N LEU A 74 -3.52 -16.10 2.08
CA LEU A 74 -3.60 -17.55 2.27
C LEU A 74 -2.66 -18.29 1.32
N PRO A 75 -2.31 -19.56 1.61
CA PRO A 75 -1.61 -20.41 0.65
C PRO A 75 -2.33 -20.45 -0.70
N GLY A 76 -1.57 -20.28 -1.78
CA GLY A 76 -2.11 -20.21 -3.14
C GLY A 76 -1.68 -18.95 -3.89
N VAL A 77 -2.41 -18.65 -4.96
CA VAL A 77 -2.14 -17.49 -5.83
C VAL A 77 -2.85 -16.26 -5.26
N ALA A 78 -2.08 -15.22 -4.96
CA ALA A 78 -2.57 -13.89 -4.65
C ALA A 78 -2.51 -12.99 -5.89
N ARG A 79 -3.49 -12.10 -6.03
CA ARG A 79 -3.50 -11.04 -7.05
C ARG A 79 -2.92 -9.78 -6.43
N LEU A 80 -1.69 -9.43 -6.82
CA LEU A 80 -1.05 -8.19 -6.39
C LEU A 80 -1.30 -7.10 -7.42
N VAL A 81 -1.89 -6.01 -6.96
CA VAL A 81 -2.07 -4.76 -7.72
C VAL A 81 -1.01 -3.77 -7.27
N TRP A 82 -0.47 -2.98 -8.20
CA TRP A 82 0.54 -1.98 -7.85
C TRP A 82 0.36 -0.71 -8.68
N SER A 83 0.86 0.39 -8.14
CA SER A 83 0.97 1.66 -8.85
C SER A 83 2.23 2.41 -8.44
N TYR A 84 2.72 3.23 -9.36
CA TYR A 84 3.89 4.07 -9.16
C TYR A 84 3.68 5.44 -9.83
N GLY A 85 4.21 6.49 -9.21
CA GLY A 85 4.25 7.86 -9.72
C GLY A 85 5.67 8.38 -9.80
N GLU A 86 6.01 9.15 -10.84
CA GLU A 86 7.35 9.72 -11.00
C GLU A 86 7.60 10.99 -10.18
N ALA A 87 6.54 11.62 -9.69
CA ALA A 87 6.64 12.80 -8.83
C ALA A 87 6.48 12.40 -7.37
N ASP A 88 7.22 13.08 -6.48
CA ASP A 88 7.01 12.95 -5.04
C ASP A 88 5.75 13.73 -4.62
N PRO A 89 4.94 13.19 -3.72
CA PRO A 89 3.80 13.92 -3.21
C PRO A 89 4.29 15.05 -2.31
N THR A 90 3.66 16.21 -2.44
CA THR A 90 4.01 17.40 -1.64
C THR A 90 3.37 17.38 -0.26
N ASP A 91 2.33 16.58 -0.09
CA ASP A 91 1.57 16.38 1.14
C ASP A 91 0.76 15.07 1.04
N PHE A 92 0.11 14.69 2.15
CA PHE A 92 -0.76 13.51 2.23
C PHE A 92 -1.91 13.54 1.22
N ASP A 93 -2.49 14.73 0.98
CA ASP A 93 -3.65 14.90 0.10
C ASP A 93 -3.33 14.65 -1.38
N ASN A 94 -2.05 14.76 -1.78
CA ASN A 94 -1.59 14.55 -3.14
C ASN A 94 -0.88 13.20 -3.40
N ILE A 95 -0.70 12.36 -2.37
CA ILE A 95 -0.09 11.00 -2.50
C ILE A 95 -0.77 10.17 -3.59
N ILE A 96 -2.09 10.23 -3.64
CA ILE A 96 -2.89 9.31 -4.46
C ILE A 96 -3.12 9.86 -5.88
N LEU A 97 -2.87 11.15 -6.10
CA LEU A 97 -3.06 11.82 -7.39
C LEU A 97 -1.91 11.58 -8.39
N GLN A 98 -0.80 11.01 -7.94
CA GLN A 98 0.42 10.85 -8.74
C GLN A 98 0.55 9.47 -9.41
N ARG A 99 -0.54 8.70 -9.49
CA ARG A 99 -0.51 7.36 -10.07
C ARG A 99 -0.41 7.42 -11.59
N GLU A 100 0.79 7.19 -12.12
CA GLU A 100 1.06 7.26 -13.56
C GLU A 100 1.11 5.87 -14.20
N THR A 101 1.74 4.92 -13.50
CA THR A 101 1.86 3.54 -13.96
C THR A 101 1.12 2.62 -13.00
N THR A 102 0.39 1.65 -13.56
CA THR A 102 -0.32 0.63 -12.79
C THR A 102 -0.10 -0.75 -13.39
N GLY A 103 -0.23 -1.79 -12.57
CA GLY A 103 -0.12 -3.17 -13.04
C GLY A 103 -0.77 -4.16 -12.11
N VAL A 104 -0.91 -5.39 -12.60
CA VAL A 104 -1.43 -6.54 -11.86
C VAL A 104 -0.50 -7.72 -12.12
N VAL A 105 -0.16 -8.46 -11.07
CA VAL A 105 0.61 -9.69 -11.14
C VAL A 105 0.00 -10.76 -10.24
N GLU A 106 -0.02 -11.99 -10.71
CA GLU A 106 -0.40 -13.15 -9.91
C GLU A 106 0.86 -13.79 -9.33
N VAL A 107 0.89 -14.00 -8.02
CA VAL A 107 2.08 -14.49 -7.30
C VAL A 107 1.68 -15.44 -6.17
N VAL A 108 2.53 -16.43 -5.90
CA VAL A 108 2.38 -17.28 -4.70
C VAL A 108 3.15 -16.61 -3.56
N LEU A 109 2.42 -16.06 -2.58
CA LEU A 109 3.01 -15.37 -1.43
C LEU A 109 3.34 -16.32 -0.26
N VAL A 110 2.60 -17.42 -0.16
CA VAL A 110 2.78 -18.43 0.89
C VAL A 110 2.83 -19.80 0.22
N GLU A 111 3.98 -20.45 0.33
CA GLU A 111 4.14 -21.85 -0.09
C GLU A 111 3.40 -22.79 0.90
N PRO A 112 2.87 -23.92 0.41
CA PRO A 112 2.14 -24.89 1.23
C PRO A 112 3.02 -25.67 2.24
#